data_AF-A0A7Y5IQ65-F1
#
_entry.id   AF-A0A7Y5IQ65-F1
#
_cell.length_a   1.000
_cell.length_b   1.000
_cell.length_c   1.000
_cell.angle_alpha   90.00
_cell.angle_beta   90.00
_cell.angle_gamma   90.00
#
_symmetry.space_group_name_H-M   'P 1'
#
loop_
_entity.id
_entity.type
_entity.pdbx_description
1 polymer ?
#
loop_
_entity_poly.entity_id
_entity_poly.type
_entity_poly.pdbx_seq_one_letter_code
_entity_poly.pdbx_strand_id
1 'polypeptide(L)'
;MSVAGTLEMKLTVNETLPGNAPASAASKKVVTHDQWNLTQTFPVDPSLPCTEVVSVEATLVAGALTLDLTALTATNGATRSMNGLKLQMLFARPDPANANPIIIKTGATNGYAFKGAAWSDEIKPGQASLYFGNEQAPDVGASAKNIDLTGTGSQKLRLEMVFG
;
A
#
# COMPACT_ATOMS: atom_id res chain seq x y z
N MET A 1 18.73 -5.24 11.84
CA MET A 1 17.36 -5.79 11.85
C MET A 1 17.23 -6.67 10.62
N SER A 2 16.49 -7.79 10.67
CA SER A 2 16.20 -8.59 9.48
C SER A 2 14.69 -8.51 9.23
N VAL A 3 14.30 -8.00 8.06
CA VAL A 3 12.90 -7.96 7.62
C VAL A 3 12.74 -8.98 6.51
N ALA A 4 11.67 -9.75 6.58
CA ALA A 4 11.25 -10.65 5.52
C ALA A 4 9.74 -10.54 5.40
N GLY A 5 9.23 -10.70 4.18
CA GLY A 5 7.81 -10.50 3.91
C GLY A 5 7.33 -11.31 2.72
N THR A 6 6.02 -11.41 2.59
CA THR A 6 5.35 -11.96 1.41
C THR A 6 4.29 -10.97 0.95
N LEU A 7 4.34 -10.61 -0.33
CA LEU A 7 3.26 -9.92 -1.02
C LEU A 7 2.39 -10.96 -1.71
N GLU A 8 1.10 -10.93 -1.45
CA GLU A 8 0.10 -11.67 -2.23
C GLU A 8 -0.98 -10.71 -2.72
N MET A 9 -1.08 -10.54 -4.03
CA MET A 9 -2.20 -9.87 -4.69
C MET A 9 -2.97 -10.92 -5.47
N LYS A 10 -4.15 -11.29 -4.97
CA LYS A 10 -4.92 -12.41 -5.49
C LYS A 10 -6.37 -12.03 -5.76
N LEU A 11 -6.82 -12.31 -6.98
CA LEU A 11 -8.21 -12.23 -7.39
C LEU A 11 -8.51 -13.43 -8.29
N THR A 12 -9.33 -14.35 -7.79
CA THR A 12 -9.82 -15.50 -8.56
C THR A 12 -11.30 -15.31 -8.83
N VAL A 13 -11.68 -15.29 -10.11
CA VAL A 13 -13.08 -15.18 -10.54
C VAL A 13 -13.44 -16.39 -11.39
N ASN A 14 -14.57 -17.04 -11.08
CA ASN A 14 -15.11 -18.12 -11.89
C ASN A 14 -16.28 -17.60 -12.72
N GLU A 15 -16.11 -17.56 -14.03
CA GLU A 15 -17.14 -17.19 -14.99
C GLU A 15 -17.73 -18.46 -15.62
N THR A 16 -19.05 -18.58 -15.66
CA THR A 16 -19.72 -19.68 -16.39
C THR A 16 -20.26 -19.16 -17.71
N LEU A 17 -19.80 -19.72 -18.84
CA LEU A 17 -20.18 -19.27 -20.18
C LEU A 17 -21.62 -19.71 -20.52
N PRO A 18 -22.54 -18.77 -20.84
CA PRO A 18 -23.96 -19.09 -21.05
C PRO A 18 -24.28 -19.68 -22.44
N GLY A 19 -23.38 -19.59 -23.43
CA GLY A 19 -23.62 -20.02 -24.83
C GLY A 19 -22.46 -20.79 -25.49
N ASN A 20 -22.62 -21.16 -26.76
CA ASN A 20 -21.60 -21.73 -27.67
C ASN A 20 -20.93 -23.07 -27.31
N ALA A 21 -21.40 -23.77 -26.27
CA ALA A 21 -21.01 -25.15 -25.97
C ALA A 21 -22.22 -26.03 -25.60
N PRO A 22 -23.24 -26.17 -26.47
CA PRO A 22 -24.49 -26.86 -26.12
C PRO A 22 -24.29 -28.32 -25.70
N ALA A 23 -23.23 -28.98 -26.18
CA ALA A 23 -22.88 -30.35 -25.82
C ALA A 23 -22.13 -30.50 -24.47
N SER A 24 -21.68 -29.40 -23.86
CA SER A 24 -20.92 -29.43 -22.60
C SER A 24 -21.83 -29.19 -21.39
N ALA A 25 -21.57 -29.90 -20.29
CA ALA A 25 -22.22 -29.63 -19.00
C ALA A 25 -21.79 -28.28 -18.42
N ALA A 26 -22.61 -27.65 -17.56
CA ALA A 26 -22.33 -26.33 -16.98
C ALA A 26 -20.98 -26.28 -16.22
N SER A 27 -20.62 -27.33 -15.48
CA SER A 27 -19.32 -27.45 -14.79
C SER A 27 -18.12 -27.51 -15.73
N LYS A 28 -18.34 -27.75 -17.02
CA LYS A 28 -17.32 -27.78 -18.07
C LYS A 28 -17.29 -26.48 -18.90
N LYS A 29 -18.09 -25.47 -18.54
CA LYS A 29 -18.14 -24.14 -19.15
C LYS A 29 -17.60 -23.04 -18.22
N VAL A 30 -16.81 -23.43 -17.22
CA VAL A 30 -16.25 -22.48 -16.26
C VAL A 30 -14.88 -22.03 -16.73
N VAL A 31 -14.69 -20.73 -16.88
CA VAL A 31 -13.39 -20.09 -17.05
C VAL A 31 -12.97 -19.51 -15.72
N THR A 32 -11.76 -19.84 -15.29
CA THR A 32 -11.14 -19.28 -14.08
C THR A 32 -10.20 -18.15 -14.48
N HIS A 33 -10.47 -16.96 -13.97
CA HIS A 33 -9.65 -15.77 -14.14
C HIS A 33 -8.76 -15.62 -12.91
N ASP A 34 -7.51 -16.09 -13.00
CA ASP A 34 -6.52 -16.04 -11.92
C ASP A 34 -5.08 -15.78 -12.42
N GLN A 35 -4.90 -15.65 -13.74
CA GLN A 35 -3.61 -15.52 -14.41
C GLN A 35 -2.77 -14.31 -13.97
N TRP A 36 -3.38 -13.32 -13.31
CA TRP A 36 -2.69 -12.09 -12.86
C TRP A 36 -2.44 -12.06 -11.35
N ASN A 37 -2.68 -13.17 -10.66
CA ASN A 37 -2.26 -13.30 -9.27
C ASN A 37 -0.74 -13.10 -9.16
N LEU A 38 -0.32 -12.30 -8.19
CA LEU A 38 1.08 -12.09 -7.88
C LEU A 38 1.38 -12.60 -6.47
N THR A 39 2.37 -13.47 -6.37
CA THR A 39 2.97 -13.86 -5.09
C THR A 39 4.46 -13.60 -5.16
N GLN A 40 4.99 -12.82 -4.22
CA GLN A 40 6.40 -12.47 -4.16
C GLN A 40 6.89 -12.55 -2.71
N THR A 41 8.02 -13.21 -2.48
CA THR A 41 8.72 -13.21 -1.19
C THR A 41 9.89 -12.23 -1.21
N PHE A 42 10.19 -11.63 -0.06
CA PHE A 42 11.18 -10.57 0.08
C PHE A 42 12.12 -10.85 1.26
N PRO A 43 13.39 -10.42 1.19
CA PRO A 43 14.02 -9.73 0.05
C PRO A 43 14.22 -10.64 -1.17
N VAL A 44 14.23 -10.05 -2.37
CA VAL A 44 14.74 -10.71 -3.61
C VAL A 44 16.10 -10.09 -3.91
N ASP A 45 17.09 -10.46 -3.10
CA ASP A 45 18.43 -9.89 -3.14
C ASP A 45 19.09 -9.99 -4.53
N PRO A 46 19.64 -8.91 -5.12
CA PRO A 46 19.63 -7.50 -4.68
C PRO A 46 18.52 -6.65 -5.33
N SER A 47 17.67 -7.24 -6.16
CA SER A 47 16.68 -6.56 -7.00
C SER A 47 15.50 -5.95 -6.26
N LEU A 48 15.22 -6.42 -5.03
CA LEU A 48 14.05 -6.02 -4.26
C LEU A 48 14.35 -6.14 -2.76
N PRO A 49 15.17 -5.22 -2.21
CA PRO A 49 15.54 -5.21 -0.82
C PRO A 49 14.34 -5.07 0.12
N CYS A 50 14.51 -5.51 1.35
CA CYS A 50 13.53 -5.41 2.43
C CYS A 50 14.32 -5.34 3.74
N THR A 51 14.58 -4.12 4.19
CA THR A 51 15.51 -3.84 5.28
C THR A 51 14.84 -3.18 6.48
N GLU A 52 13.76 -2.43 6.24
CA GLU A 52 13.01 -1.72 7.28
C GLU A 52 11.49 -1.85 7.07
N VAL A 53 10.74 -1.78 8.17
CA VAL A 53 9.26 -1.86 8.15
C VAL A 53 8.67 -0.90 9.17
N VAL A 54 7.55 -0.29 8.81
CA VAL A 54 6.70 0.50 9.70
C VAL A 54 5.27 0.01 9.57
N SER A 55 4.71 -0.48 10.68
CA SER A 55 3.29 -0.83 10.80
C SER A 55 2.67 -0.03 11.94
N VAL A 56 1.71 0.85 11.61
CA VAL A 56 1.14 1.84 12.53
C VAL A 56 -0.34 2.14 12.25
N GLU A 57 -1.05 2.62 13.28
CA GLU A 57 -2.33 3.32 13.12
C GLU A 57 -2.08 4.84 13.14
N ALA A 58 -2.24 5.48 11.99
CA ALA A 58 -2.19 6.92 11.83
C ALA A 58 -3.56 7.52 12.13
N THR A 59 -3.64 8.42 13.11
CA THR A 59 -4.87 9.15 13.44
C THR A 59 -4.75 10.59 12.97
N LEU A 60 -5.71 11.07 12.18
CA LEU A 60 -5.75 12.46 11.76
C LEU A 60 -6.03 13.39 12.95
N VAL A 61 -5.44 14.58 12.93
CA VAL A 61 -5.75 15.65 13.88
C VAL A 61 -6.32 16.82 13.09
N ALA A 62 -7.56 17.20 13.38
CA ALA A 62 -8.29 18.22 12.62
C ALA A 62 -8.32 17.96 11.09
N GLY A 63 -8.44 16.69 10.68
CA GLY A 63 -8.56 16.30 9.28
C GLY A 63 -7.24 16.17 8.52
N ALA A 64 -6.08 16.29 9.17
CA ALA A 64 -4.81 16.15 8.49
C ALA A 64 -3.76 15.42 9.34
N LEU A 65 -2.81 14.77 8.65
CA LEU A 65 -1.56 14.27 9.22
C LEU A 65 -0.52 14.19 8.10
N THR A 66 0.69 14.67 8.35
CA THR A 66 1.84 14.44 7.47
C THR A 66 2.72 13.35 8.06
N LEU A 67 2.99 12.32 7.25
CA LEU A 67 3.99 11.29 7.56
C LEU A 67 5.34 11.74 7.01
N ASP A 68 6.28 12.05 7.89
CA ASP A 68 7.68 12.29 7.51
C ASP A 68 8.43 10.95 7.52
N LEU A 69 8.77 10.45 6.33
CA LEU A 69 9.49 9.18 6.14
C LEU A 69 10.91 9.20 6.74
N THR A 70 11.46 10.37 7.06
CA THR A 70 12.73 10.50 7.76
C THR A 70 12.60 10.44 9.29
N ALA A 71 11.36 10.45 9.81
CA ALA A 71 11.07 10.47 11.24
C ALA A 71 9.76 9.71 11.59
N LEU A 72 9.54 8.53 11.02
CA LEU A 72 8.37 7.71 11.31
C LEU A 72 8.44 7.12 12.71
N THR A 73 7.32 7.05 13.40
CA THR A 73 7.21 6.23 14.61
C THR A 73 7.17 4.76 14.19
N ALA A 74 8.19 3.98 14.52
CA ALA A 74 8.23 2.56 14.24
C ALA A 74 7.31 1.77 15.19
N THR A 75 7.13 0.48 14.92
CA THR A 75 6.24 -0.41 15.68
C THR A 75 6.57 -0.50 17.17
N ASN A 76 7.82 -0.24 17.56
CA ASN A 76 8.25 -0.19 18.96
C ASN A 76 8.09 1.21 19.61
N GLY A 77 7.46 2.17 18.93
CA GLY A 77 7.27 3.54 19.40
C GLY A 77 8.49 4.45 19.23
N ALA A 78 9.64 3.94 18.77
CA ALA A 78 10.83 4.75 18.51
C ALA A 78 10.75 5.45 17.15
N THR A 79 11.31 6.65 17.05
CA THR A 79 11.49 7.31 15.75
C THR A 79 12.50 6.54 14.90
N ARG A 80 12.16 6.36 13.63
CA ARG A 80 12.95 5.64 12.63
C ARG A 80 13.04 6.48 11.36
N SER A 81 14.25 6.57 10.83
CA SER A 81 14.51 7.23 9.56
C SER A 81 14.64 6.20 8.45
N MET A 82 13.98 6.44 7.32
CA MET A 82 14.12 5.63 6.10
C MET A 82 15.08 6.25 5.09
N ASN A 83 15.87 7.23 5.51
CA ASN A 83 16.73 8.01 4.61
C ASN A 83 17.66 7.10 3.79
N GLY A 84 17.64 7.26 2.46
CA GLY A 84 18.40 6.44 1.51
C GLY A 84 17.74 5.09 1.15
N LEU A 85 16.57 4.77 1.68
CA LEU A 85 15.78 3.58 1.32
C LEU A 85 14.60 3.98 0.42
N LYS A 86 14.06 3.01 -0.31
CA LYS A 86 12.87 3.19 -1.14
C LYS A 86 11.68 2.46 -0.53
N LEU A 87 10.49 3.02 -0.70
CA LEU A 87 9.24 2.34 -0.34
C LEU A 87 8.95 1.24 -1.36
N GLN A 88 9.01 -0.01 -0.92
CA GLN A 88 8.78 -1.19 -1.76
C GLN A 88 7.32 -1.60 -1.78
N MET A 89 6.64 -1.49 -0.63
CA MET A 89 5.25 -1.89 -0.48
C MET A 89 4.53 -0.93 0.47
N LEU A 90 3.29 -0.62 0.13
CA LEU A 90 2.38 0.17 0.96
C LEU A 90 1.03 -0.55 1.01
N PHE A 91 0.64 -0.99 2.20
CA PHE A 91 -0.71 -1.43 2.49
C PHE A 91 -1.42 -0.40 3.35
N ALA A 92 -2.60 0.02 2.90
CA ALA A 92 -3.39 1.04 3.55
C ALA A 92 -4.84 0.59 3.72
N ARG A 93 -5.34 0.68 4.96
CA ARG A 93 -6.71 0.27 5.29
C ARG A 93 -7.31 1.24 6.31
N PRO A 94 -8.24 2.12 5.89
CA PRO A 94 -8.98 2.96 6.82
C PRO A 94 -9.77 2.12 7.82
N ASP A 95 -9.91 2.62 9.04
CA ASP A 95 -10.79 2.00 10.02
C ASP A 95 -12.25 1.98 9.47
N PRO A 96 -12.95 0.84 9.49
CA PRO A 96 -14.33 0.76 9.02
C PRO A 96 -15.29 1.63 9.83
N ALA A 97 -14.94 2.05 11.05
CA ALA A 97 -15.72 2.97 11.86
C ALA A 97 -15.51 4.46 11.49
N ASN A 98 -14.60 4.78 10.57
CA ASN A 98 -14.44 6.14 10.09
C ASN A 98 -15.74 6.64 9.44
N ALA A 99 -16.16 7.86 9.77
CA ALA A 99 -17.37 8.45 9.19
C ALA A 99 -17.18 8.92 7.74
N ASN A 100 -15.94 9.21 7.32
CA ASN A 100 -15.61 9.76 6.01
C ASN A 100 -14.36 9.07 5.43
N PRO A 101 -14.13 9.18 4.10
CA PRO A 101 -12.92 8.67 3.47
C PRO A 101 -11.65 9.35 3.98
N ILE A 102 -10.51 8.68 3.78
CA ILE A 102 -9.18 9.25 3.94
C ILE A 102 -8.52 9.28 2.57
N ILE A 103 -7.85 10.39 2.26
CA ILE A 103 -7.04 10.55 1.06
C ILE A 103 -5.57 10.43 1.47
N ILE A 104 -4.84 9.50 0.85
CA ILE A 104 -3.39 9.38 0.94
C ILE A 104 -2.81 10.02 -0.32
N LYS A 105 -1.89 10.97 -0.18
CA LYS A 105 -1.36 11.71 -1.33
C LYS A 105 0.09 12.14 -1.14
N THR A 106 0.70 12.58 -2.24
CA THR A 106 1.99 13.27 -2.20
C THR A 106 1.93 14.44 -1.20
N GLY A 107 2.95 14.55 -0.35
CA GLY A 107 3.06 15.65 0.60
C GLY A 107 3.17 17.03 -0.07
N ALA A 108 2.54 18.05 0.50
CA ALA A 108 2.53 19.40 -0.05
C ALA A 108 3.93 20.04 -0.20
N THR A 109 4.86 19.67 0.67
CA THR A 109 6.27 20.07 0.62
C THR A 109 7.14 18.83 0.71
N ASN A 110 8.22 18.75 -0.07
CA ASN A 110 9.13 17.58 -0.13
C ASN A 110 8.36 16.26 -0.30
N GLY A 111 7.33 16.28 -1.16
CA GLY A 111 6.41 15.18 -1.33
C GLY A 111 7.10 13.92 -1.84
N TYR A 112 6.76 12.78 -1.24
CA TYR A 112 7.29 11.49 -1.64
C TYR A 112 6.52 10.94 -2.85
N ALA A 113 7.17 10.90 -4.01
CA ALA A 113 6.56 10.59 -5.31
C ALA A 113 6.40 9.08 -5.58
N PHE A 114 5.85 8.32 -4.61
CA PHE A 114 5.73 6.86 -4.67
C PHE A 114 5.01 6.34 -5.93
N LYS A 115 3.90 6.99 -6.32
CA LYS A 115 3.12 6.64 -7.53
C LYS A 115 3.23 7.72 -8.63
N GLY A 116 4.33 8.47 -8.62
CA GLY A 116 4.52 9.65 -9.49
C GLY A 116 4.38 10.98 -8.74
N ALA A 117 4.57 12.12 -9.42
CA ALA A 117 4.75 13.41 -8.76
C ALA A 117 3.51 13.93 -8.00
N ALA A 118 2.29 13.62 -8.45
CA ALA A 118 1.05 14.19 -7.92
C ALA A 118 0.00 13.12 -7.60
N TRP A 119 0.43 12.01 -6.99
CA TRP A 119 -0.48 10.92 -6.69
C TRP A 119 -1.42 11.26 -5.53
N SER A 120 -2.64 10.73 -5.62
CA SER A 120 -3.68 10.86 -4.62
C SER A 120 -4.57 9.62 -4.71
N ASP A 121 -4.90 9.02 -3.57
CA ASP A 121 -5.77 7.86 -3.47
C ASP A 121 -6.79 8.08 -2.34
N GLU A 122 -8.07 8.15 -2.71
CA GLU A 122 -9.17 8.22 -1.74
C GLU A 122 -9.62 6.80 -1.38
N ILE A 123 -9.52 6.46 -0.10
CA ILE A 123 -9.90 5.14 0.41
C ILE A 123 -11.06 5.32 1.39
N LYS A 124 -12.19 4.70 1.08
CA LYS A 124 -13.41 4.76 1.91
C LYS A 124 -13.32 3.79 3.09
N PRO A 125 -14.07 4.03 4.17
CA PRO A 125 -14.17 3.09 5.29
C PRO A 125 -14.54 1.69 4.78
N GLY A 126 -13.79 0.67 5.21
CA GLY A 126 -13.98 -0.73 4.77
C GLY A 126 -13.27 -1.12 3.47
N GLN A 127 -12.69 -0.16 2.72
CA GLN A 127 -11.81 -0.47 1.59
C GLN A 127 -10.37 -0.72 2.05
N ALA A 128 -9.55 -1.24 1.15
CA ALA A 128 -8.12 -1.37 1.33
C ALA A 128 -7.40 -1.14 -0.01
N SER A 129 -6.21 -0.56 0.06
CA SER A 129 -5.31 -0.38 -1.08
C SER A 129 -3.97 -1.07 -0.78
N LEU A 130 -3.47 -1.82 -1.75
CA LEU A 130 -2.15 -2.46 -1.70
C LEU A 130 -1.36 -2.03 -2.92
N TYR A 131 -0.16 -1.52 -2.68
CA TYR A 131 0.74 -1.04 -3.71
C TYR A 131 2.08 -1.76 -3.64
N PHE A 132 2.59 -2.10 -4.81
CA PHE A 132 3.91 -2.67 -5.00
C PHE A 132 4.76 -1.72 -5.85
N GLY A 133 5.80 -1.15 -5.23
CA GLY A 133 6.67 -0.15 -5.82
C GLY A 133 7.77 -0.73 -6.71
N ASN A 134 8.16 -1.98 -6.50
CA ASN A 134 9.13 -2.71 -7.32
C ASN A 134 10.40 -1.88 -7.65
N GLU A 135 11.05 -1.32 -6.64
CA GLU A 135 12.24 -0.47 -6.79
C GLU A 135 12.07 0.86 -7.57
N GLN A 136 10.85 1.22 -7.98
CA GLN A 136 10.59 2.41 -8.82
C GLN A 136 10.39 3.71 -8.02
N ALA A 137 10.22 3.62 -6.70
CA ALA A 137 10.06 4.80 -5.85
C ALA A 137 11.38 5.58 -5.73
N PRO A 138 11.33 6.91 -5.52
CA PRO A 138 12.55 7.66 -5.21
C PRO A 138 13.12 7.25 -3.85
N ASP A 139 14.41 7.47 -3.64
CA ASP A 139 14.99 7.32 -2.31
C ASP A 139 14.38 8.34 -1.35
N VAL A 140 14.09 7.91 -0.13
CA VAL A 140 13.67 8.82 0.94
C VAL A 140 14.83 9.75 1.26
N GLY A 141 14.56 11.05 1.25
CA GLY A 141 15.56 12.07 1.51
C GLY A 141 14.95 13.44 1.77
N ALA A 142 15.81 14.45 1.99
CA ALA A 142 15.35 15.80 2.34
C ALA A 142 14.35 16.41 1.35
N SER A 143 14.45 16.07 0.06
CA SER A 143 13.57 16.54 -1.02
C SER A 143 12.36 15.63 -1.30
N ALA A 144 12.36 14.39 -0.80
CA ALA A 144 11.31 13.40 -1.04
C ALA A 144 11.09 12.58 0.23
N LYS A 145 10.16 13.01 1.08
CA LYS A 145 9.93 12.39 2.39
C LYS A 145 8.52 12.51 2.95
N ASN A 146 7.66 13.36 2.40
CA ASN A 146 6.35 13.60 3.00
C ASN A 146 5.24 12.87 2.25
N ILE A 147 4.43 12.11 2.98
CA ILE A 147 3.13 11.60 2.52
C ILE A 147 2.06 12.27 3.37
N ASP A 148 1.10 12.93 2.74
CA ASP A 148 0.01 13.58 3.45
C ASP A 148 -1.21 12.66 3.49
N LEU A 149 -1.81 12.60 4.67
CA LEU A 149 -3.13 12.02 4.91
C LEU A 149 -4.11 13.16 5.14
N THR A 150 -5.20 13.18 4.39
CA THR A 150 -6.26 14.19 4.55
C THR A 150 -7.64 13.55 4.69
N GLY A 151 -8.48 14.15 5.51
CA GLY A 151 -9.85 13.76 5.82
C GLY A 151 -10.60 14.95 6.39
N THR A 152 -11.64 14.69 7.17
CA THR A 152 -12.53 15.75 7.71
C THR A 152 -12.53 15.86 9.23
N GLY A 153 -11.81 14.99 9.92
CA GLY A 153 -11.80 14.93 11.39
C GLY A 153 -10.69 14.04 11.92
N SER A 154 -11.04 13.10 12.79
CA SER A 154 -10.11 12.19 13.47
C SER A 154 -10.10 10.78 12.86
N GLN A 155 -10.24 10.69 11.54
CA GLN A 155 -10.23 9.40 10.87
C GLN A 155 -8.90 8.66 11.11
N LYS A 156 -8.98 7.33 11.13
CA LYS A 156 -7.86 6.44 11.39
C LYS A 156 -7.48 5.63 10.16
N LEU A 157 -6.20 5.53 9.89
CA LEU A 157 -5.64 4.75 8.79
C LEU A 157 -4.60 3.78 9.33
N ARG A 158 -4.78 2.48 9.07
CA ARG A 158 -3.75 1.47 9.34
C ARG A 158 -2.85 1.41 8.12
N LEU A 159 -1.54 1.57 8.37
CA LEU A 159 -0.51 1.59 7.35
C LEU A 159 0.53 0.53 7.67
N GLU A 160 0.91 -0.21 6.63
CA GLU A 160 2.10 -1.05 6.65
C GLU A 160 2.97 -0.68 5.45
N MET A 161 4.20 -0.29 5.75
CA MET A 161 5.17 0.20 4.79
C MET A 161 6.45 -0.60 4.92
N VAL A 162 6.93 -1.14 3.80
CA VAL A 162 8.19 -1.89 3.73
C VAL A 162 9.17 -1.10 2.90
N PHE A 163 10.37 -0.91 3.44
CA PHE A 163 11.45 -0.18 2.81
C PHE A 163 12.63 -1.10 2.52
N GLY A 164 13.31 -0.80 1.42
CA GLY A 164 14.44 -1.54 0.90
C GLY A 164 15.30 -0.64 0.08
#